data_AF-R5VAB6-F1
#
_entry.id   AF-R5VAB6-F1
#
_cell.length_a   1.000
_cell.length_b   1.000
_cell.length_c   1.000
_cell.angle_alpha   90.00
_cell.angle_beta   90.00
_cell.angle_gamma   90.00
#
_symmetry.space_group_name_H-M   'P 1'
#
loop_
_entity.id
_entity.type
_entity.pdbx_description
1 polymer ?
#
loop_
_entity_poly.entity_id
_entity_poly.type
_entity_poly.pdbx_seq_one_letter_code
_entity_poly.pdbx_strand_id
1 'polypeptide(L)'
;MVKMTRKSYKRRKIILGVSLFSSVALVSTGFAAWVLASQAEAEKTGNITVGTVSDSSIKISNVQFKDGNDSFVFEPKEDDEAGRVRNDGENFENLSVTVTGEISPNTYVTSATIEMEVPEGITAAVGKNYLVLPDCATSAQTLTLNPKESPNETVSTFEYTITFKWGEAFNGKNPGEYYDNDEAGKLVEDETMKTTLEDLRTCIYNSQEEDPTFTVTIKAMN
;
A
#
# COMPACT_ATOMS: atom_id res chain seq x y z
N MET A 1 -35.40 -17.68 52.02
CA MET A 1 -34.15 -17.04 51.56
C MET A 1 -33.74 -17.68 50.23
N VAL A 2 -33.99 -17.01 49.10
CA VAL A 2 -33.20 -17.18 47.86
C VAL A 2 -33.18 -15.81 47.20
N LYS A 3 -32.03 -15.14 47.32
CA LYS A 3 -31.75 -13.83 46.71
C LYS A 3 -31.35 -14.11 45.27
N MET A 4 -32.28 -14.01 44.31
CA MET A 4 -31.91 -14.11 42.90
C MET A 4 -31.23 -12.81 42.49
N THR A 5 -29.90 -12.85 42.41
CA THR A 5 -29.07 -11.76 41.93
C THR A 5 -29.39 -11.49 40.46
N ARG A 6 -29.78 -10.24 40.17
CA ARG A 6 -29.89 -9.71 38.81
C ARG A 6 -28.49 -9.72 38.20
N LYS A 7 -28.10 -10.82 37.56
CA LYS A 7 -26.90 -10.85 36.71
C LYS A 7 -27.17 -9.91 35.55
N SER A 8 -26.70 -8.67 35.68
CA SER A 8 -26.56 -7.73 34.58
C SER A 8 -25.65 -8.38 33.53
N TYR A 9 -26.26 -9.06 32.57
CA TYR A 9 -25.58 -9.37 31.32
C TYR A 9 -25.41 -8.02 30.63
N LYS A 10 -24.26 -7.38 30.86
CA LYS A 10 -23.74 -6.34 29.98
C LYS A 10 -23.70 -6.94 28.58
N ARG A 11 -24.73 -6.70 27.77
CA ARG A 11 -24.68 -7.00 26.33
C ARG A 11 -23.50 -6.18 25.81
N ARG A 12 -22.37 -6.84 25.51
CA ARG A 12 -21.30 -6.26 24.70
C ARG A 12 -21.94 -5.97 23.34
N LYS A 13 -22.48 -4.77 23.18
CA LYS A 13 -23.00 -4.26 21.92
C LYS A 13 -21.77 -3.93 21.08
N ILE A 14 -21.22 -4.94 20.41
CA ILE A 14 -20.30 -4.69 19.29
C ILE A 14 -21.21 -4.25 18.16
N ILE A 15 -21.52 -2.96 18.09
CA ILE A 15 -22.21 -2.34 16.95
C ILE A 15 -21.08 -1.93 16.00
N LEU A 16 -20.70 -2.89 15.17
CA LEU A 16 -19.70 -2.73 14.13
C LEU A 16 -20.42 -2.20 12.89
N GLY A 17 -19.98 -1.05 12.40
CA GLY A 17 -20.26 -0.66 11.02
C GLY A 17 -20.54 0.82 10.83
N VAL A 18 -19.57 1.52 10.24
CA VAL A 18 -19.75 2.20 8.96
C VAL A 18 -18.43 2.12 8.20
N SER A 19 -18.47 1.69 6.93
CA SER A 19 -17.36 1.66 5.98
C SER A 19 -17.53 2.73 4.92
N LEU A 20 -16.65 3.74 4.92
CA LEU A 20 -16.47 4.68 3.81
C LEU A 20 -15.27 4.21 2.99
N PHE A 21 -15.44 3.97 1.69
CA PHE A 21 -14.35 3.61 0.77
C PHE A 21 -14.01 4.81 -0.11
N SER A 22 -12.79 5.32 -0.02
CA SER A 22 -12.21 6.25 -1.01
C SER A 22 -11.27 5.42 -1.90
N SER A 23 -11.63 5.20 -3.16
CA SER A 23 -10.85 4.45 -4.16
C SER A 23 -9.97 5.39 -4.98
N VAL A 24 -8.70 5.07 -5.20
CA VAL A 24 -7.80 5.93 -5.99
C VAL A 24 -6.78 5.16 -6.84
N ALA A 25 -6.52 5.66 -8.06
CA ALA A 25 -5.73 5.10 -9.17
C ALA A 25 -4.39 4.41 -8.79
N LEU A 26 -4.07 3.27 -9.39
CA LEU A 26 -2.69 2.83 -9.71
C LEU A 26 -2.43 3.36 -11.12
N VAL A 27 -1.43 4.20 -11.32
CA VAL A 27 -1.04 4.57 -12.68
C VAL A 27 -0.14 3.45 -13.19
N SER A 28 -0.67 2.61 -14.08
CA SER A 28 0.04 1.51 -14.75
C SER A 28 0.35 1.82 -16.23
N THR A 29 0.55 3.08 -16.58
CA THR A 29 1.36 3.36 -17.76
C THR A 29 2.81 3.10 -17.36
N GLY A 30 3.62 2.42 -18.17
CA GLY A 30 5.07 2.50 -17.99
C GLY A 30 5.95 1.26 -17.96
N PHE A 31 5.50 0.03 -18.23
CA PHE A 31 6.45 -1.07 -18.50
C PHE A 31 7.18 -0.91 -19.86
N ALA A 32 7.33 0.31 -20.39
CA ALA A 32 7.87 0.59 -21.72
C ALA A 32 9.39 0.76 -21.75
N ALA A 33 10.06 0.67 -20.61
CA ALA A 33 11.52 0.75 -20.53
C ALA A 33 12.23 -0.62 -20.49
N TRP A 34 11.50 -1.68 -20.87
CA TRP A 34 12.07 -2.96 -21.27
C TRP A 34 12.17 -2.99 -22.78
N VAL A 35 13.34 -2.64 -23.34
CA VAL A 35 13.51 -2.57 -24.81
C VAL A 35 13.38 -3.97 -25.43
N LEU A 36 12.15 -4.31 -25.82
CA LEU A 36 11.80 -4.98 -27.07
C LEU A 36 10.56 -4.26 -27.61
N ALA A 37 10.75 -3.52 -28.70
CA ALA A 37 9.70 -2.78 -29.36
C ALA A 37 8.56 -3.70 -29.81
N SER A 38 7.42 -3.63 -29.11
CA SER A 38 6.09 -3.72 -29.73
C SER A 38 5.02 -3.20 -28.77
N GLN A 39 4.70 -1.92 -28.94
CA GLN A 39 3.38 -1.27 -28.82
C GLN A 39 2.30 -1.99 -27.97
N ALA A 40 1.91 -1.36 -26.87
CA ALA A 40 0.54 -1.38 -26.35
C ALA A 40 0.32 -0.13 -25.49
N GLU A 41 -0.49 0.82 -25.97
CA GLU A 41 -1.07 1.86 -25.13
C GLU A 41 -2.22 1.24 -24.32
N ALA A 42 -2.23 1.47 -23.02
CA ALA A 42 -3.40 1.26 -22.17
C ALA A 42 -3.44 2.38 -21.13
N GLU A 43 -4.47 3.22 -21.18
CA GLU A 43 -4.88 4.00 -20.01
C GLU A 43 -5.68 3.06 -19.10
N LYS A 44 -5.17 2.75 -17.91
CA LYS A 44 -5.94 2.13 -16.83
C LYS A 44 -5.55 2.65 -15.44
N THR A 45 -6.56 2.55 -14.58
CA THR A 45 -6.67 3.08 -13.23
C THR A 45 -6.64 1.88 -12.28
N GLY A 46 -5.55 1.63 -11.54
CA GLY A 46 -5.64 0.70 -10.41
C GLY A 46 -6.24 1.33 -9.18
N ASN A 47 -6.29 0.65 -8.05
CA ASN A 47 -7.06 1.18 -6.93
C ASN A 47 -6.34 0.90 -5.61
N ILE A 48 -5.73 1.90 -4.95
CA ILE A 48 -5.61 1.85 -3.49
C ILE A 48 -6.92 2.37 -2.92
N THR A 49 -7.69 1.46 -2.33
CA THR A 49 -8.94 1.80 -1.68
C THR A 49 -8.73 1.90 -0.18
N VAL A 50 -9.02 3.07 0.39
CA VAL A 50 -8.97 3.24 1.84
C VAL A 50 -10.36 3.11 2.42
N GLY A 51 -10.55 2.06 3.20
CA GLY A 51 -11.73 1.79 4.02
C GLY A 51 -11.53 2.28 5.46
N THR A 52 -12.61 2.71 6.08
CA THR A 52 -12.64 3.09 7.51
C THR A 52 -13.59 2.20 8.30
N VAL A 53 -13.30 1.96 9.56
CA VAL A 53 -14.20 1.28 10.50
C VAL A 53 -14.14 2.00 11.83
N SER A 54 -15.30 2.43 12.33
CA SER A 54 -15.42 3.05 13.64
C SER A 54 -16.48 2.38 14.49
N ASP A 55 -16.28 2.42 15.82
CA ASP A 55 -17.38 2.22 16.77
C ASP A 55 -18.30 3.46 16.71
N SER A 56 -19.60 3.25 16.94
CA SER A 56 -20.71 4.20 16.87
C SER A 56 -20.48 5.62 17.42
N SER A 57 -19.53 5.83 18.34
CA SER A 57 -19.20 7.14 18.91
C SER A 57 -17.99 7.84 18.27
N ILE A 58 -17.25 7.15 17.41
CA ILE A 58 -16.04 7.63 16.74
C ILE A 58 -16.33 7.83 15.26
N LYS A 59 -15.83 8.93 14.70
CA LYS A 59 -15.83 9.23 13.28
C LYS A 59 -14.39 9.29 12.79
N ILE A 60 -14.13 8.58 11.69
CA ILE A 60 -12.91 8.75 10.90
C ILE A 60 -13.29 9.59 9.67
N SER A 61 -12.52 10.62 9.36
CA SER A 61 -12.82 11.55 8.27
C SER A 61 -11.54 12.11 7.64
N ASN A 62 -11.69 12.83 6.52
CA ASN A 62 -10.60 13.45 5.77
C ASN A 62 -9.48 12.45 5.43
N VAL A 63 -9.88 11.20 5.17
CA VAL A 63 -8.94 10.15 4.80
C VAL A 63 -8.54 10.35 3.35
N GLN A 64 -7.25 10.58 3.14
CA GLN A 64 -6.69 10.90 1.84
C GLN A 64 -5.21 10.53 1.78
N PHE A 65 -4.70 10.40 0.57
CA PHE A 65 -3.27 10.31 0.33
C PHE A 65 -2.62 11.69 0.43
N LYS A 66 -1.46 11.73 1.10
CA LYS A 66 -0.63 12.92 1.19
C LYS A 66 -0.06 13.24 -0.19
N ASP A 67 0.01 14.53 -0.51
CA ASP A 67 0.61 15.06 -1.75
C ASP A 67 -0.03 14.54 -3.06
N GLY A 68 -1.21 13.92 -2.97
CA GLY A 68 -1.87 13.29 -4.12
C GLY A 68 -1.19 12.00 -4.59
N ASN A 69 -0.25 11.45 -3.82
CA ASN A 69 0.46 10.23 -4.17
C ASN A 69 -0.30 9.00 -3.63
N ASP A 70 -1.04 8.37 -4.52
CA ASP A 70 -2.06 7.35 -4.26
C ASP A 70 -1.77 5.99 -4.89
N SER A 71 -0.60 5.82 -5.49
CA SER A 71 -0.24 4.65 -6.29
C SER A 71 1.12 4.10 -5.91
N PHE A 72 1.28 2.78 -6.03
CA PHE A 72 2.61 2.15 -6.03
C PHE A 72 3.04 1.91 -7.47
N VAL A 73 4.27 2.32 -7.79
CA VAL A 73 4.86 2.17 -9.13
C VAL A 73 6.17 1.40 -9.00
N PHE A 74 6.23 0.22 -9.61
CA PHE A 74 7.37 -0.69 -9.55
C PHE A 74 8.22 -0.60 -10.82
N GLU A 75 8.69 0.62 -11.12
CA GLU A 75 9.47 0.96 -12.31
C GLU A 75 10.92 1.31 -11.92
N PRO A 76 11.82 1.57 -12.90
CA PRO A 76 13.11 2.18 -12.64
C PRO A 76 12.99 3.55 -11.97
N LYS A 77 14.06 4.01 -11.33
CA LYS A 77 14.09 5.32 -10.67
C LYS A 77 14.05 6.45 -11.71
N GLU A 78 13.57 7.62 -11.31
CA GLU A 78 13.49 8.82 -12.18
C GLU A 78 14.86 9.26 -12.70
N ASP A 79 15.91 9.10 -11.91
CA ASP A 79 17.29 9.41 -12.29
C ASP A 79 18.03 8.28 -13.03
N ASP A 80 17.36 7.14 -13.26
CA ASP A 80 17.94 5.97 -13.91
C ASP A 80 17.74 6.00 -15.44
N GLU A 81 18.49 6.88 -16.13
CA GLU A 81 18.34 7.14 -17.57
C GLU A 81 19.24 6.26 -18.47
N ALA A 82 20.02 5.34 -17.91
CA ALA A 82 21.04 4.58 -18.64
C ALA A 82 21.20 3.15 -18.11
N GLY A 83 21.85 2.28 -18.88
CA GLY A 83 22.06 0.87 -18.49
C GLY A 83 21.07 -0.08 -19.16
N ARG A 84 21.02 -1.33 -18.68
CA ARG A 84 20.22 -2.41 -19.25
C ARG A 84 18.75 -2.32 -18.86
N VAL A 85 18.47 -1.78 -17.68
CA VAL A 85 17.12 -1.53 -17.17
C VAL A 85 17.10 -0.10 -16.64
N ARG A 86 16.35 0.77 -17.31
CA ARG A 86 16.36 2.23 -17.13
C ARG A 86 14.96 2.77 -17.36
N ASN A 87 14.63 3.98 -16.95
CA ASN A 87 13.30 4.55 -17.18
C ASN A 87 13.04 4.96 -18.66
N ASP A 88 11.78 5.19 -19.01
CA ASP A 88 11.31 5.65 -20.33
C ASP A 88 11.02 7.16 -20.38
N GLY A 89 11.25 7.88 -19.28
CA GLY A 89 10.93 9.30 -19.11
C GLY A 89 9.46 9.61 -18.81
N GLU A 90 8.58 8.61 -18.70
CA GLU A 90 7.16 8.79 -18.41
C GLU A 90 6.78 8.31 -17.01
N ASN A 91 7.28 7.15 -16.58
CA ASN A 91 6.87 6.52 -15.32
C ASN A 91 8.09 6.16 -14.47
N PHE A 92 7.98 6.40 -13.16
CA PHE A 92 9.10 6.31 -12.23
C PHE A 92 8.71 5.58 -10.96
N GLU A 93 9.70 4.93 -10.35
CA GLU A 93 9.55 4.22 -9.08
C GLU A 93 8.84 5.07 -8.03
N ASN A 94 7.84 4.46 -7.40
CA ASN A 94 7.19 4.99 -6.22
C ASN A 94 6.74 3.84 -5.32
N LEU A 95 7.59 3.51 -4.34
CA LEU A 95 7.33 2.42 -3.41
C LEU A 95 6.62 2.85 -2.14
N SER A 96 6.30 4.15 -1.99
CA SER A 96 5.78 4.71 -0.74
C SER A 96 4.60 5.64 -0.95
N VAL A 97 3.48 5.31 -0.31
CA VAL A 97 2.31 6.19 -0.23
C VAL A 97 2.06 6.56 1.22
N THR A 98 1.59 7.77 1.47
CA THR A 98 1.30 8.23 2.85
C THR A 98 -0.19 8.48 3.00
N VAL A 99 -0.83 7.74 3.91
CA VAL A 99 -2.24 7.91 4.24
C VAL A 99 -2.37 8.86 5.43
N THR A 100 -3.22 9.86 5.29
CA THR A 100 -3.56 10.82 6.35
C THR A 100 -5.04 10.77 6.65
N GLY A 101 -5.42 11.22 7.84
CA GLY A 101 -6.82 11.44 8.17
C GLY A 101 -7.04 11.96 9.57
N GLU A 102 -8.30 12.06 9.93
CA GLU A 102 -8.77 12.63 11.19
C GLU A 102 -9.67 11.65 11.93
N ILE A 103 -9.57 11.66 13.25
CA ILE A 103 -10.42 10.88 14.15
C ILE A 103 -11.03 11.81 15.21
N SER A 104 -12.34 11.71 15.40
CA SER A 104 -13.07 12.53 16.37
C SER A 104 -14.30 11.79 16.93
N PRO A 105 -14.68 11.97 18.20
CA PRO A 105 -13.93 12.68 19.24
C PRO A 105 -12.75 11.84 19.70
N ASN A 106 -11.56 12.42 19.77
CA ASN A 106 -10.34 11.72 20.21
C ASN A 106 -10.42 11.26 21.68
N THR A 107 -11.26 11.88 22.50
CA THR A 107 -11.51 11.51 23.90
C THR A 107 -12.09 10.12 24.09
N TYR A 108 -12.70 9.55 23.04
CA TYR A 108 -13.23 8.20 23.06
C TYR A 108 -12.30 7.18 22.40
N VAL A 109 -11.18 7.59 21.81
CA VAL A 109 -10.32 6.67 21.06
C VAL A 109 -9.29 6.05 21.98
N THR A 110 -9.39 4.74 22.23
CA THR A 110 -8.38 4.00 23.00
C THR A 110 -7.25 3.49 22.13
N SER A 111 -7.53 3.21 20.85
CA SER A 111 -6.55 2.76 19.87
C SER A 111 -7.04 3.00 18.45
N ALA A 112 -6.12 3.28 17.54
CA ALA A 112 -6.36 3.28 16.10
C ALA A 112 -5.30 2.42 15.40
N THR A 113 -5.70 1.66 14.39
CA THR A 113 -4.80 0.78 13.64
C THR A 113 -5.01 0.89 12.14
N ILE A 114 -3.97 0.58 11.39
CA ILE A 114 -3.97 0.47 9.93
C ILE A 114 -3.53 -0.94 9.50
N GLU A 115 -4.21 -1.50 8.52
CA GLU A 115 -3.94 -2.82 7.96
C GLU A 115 -4.11 -2.74 6.44
N MET A 116 -3.33 -3.50 5.69
CA MET A 116 -3.41 -3.55 4.23
C MET A 116 -3.64 -4.99 3.76
N GLU A 117 -4.60 -5.15 2.86
CA GLU A 117 -4.78 -6.36 2.07
C GLU A 117 -4.09 -6.16 0.73
N VAL A 118 -3.26 -7.14 0.36
CA VAL A 118 -2.48 -7.13 -0.88
C VAL A 118 -3.09 -8.08 -1.91
N PRO A 119 -3.08 -7.72 -3.21
CA PRO A 119 -3.61 -8.59 -4.24
C PRO A 119 -2.73 -9.84 -4.42
N GLU A 120 -3.33 -10.92 -4.96
CA GLU A 120 -2.66 -12.22 -5.13
C GLU A 120 -1.35 -12.11 -5.93
N GLY A 121 -1.34 -11.26 -6.96
CA GLY A 121 -0.16 -11.01 -7.79
C GLY A 121 1.05 -10.46 -7.03
N ILE A 122 0.79 -9.56 -6.07
CA ILE A 122 1.83 -9.02 -5.19
C ILE A 122 2.31 -10.10 -4.22
N THR A 123 1.40 -10.94 -3.73
CA THR A 123 1.78 -12.09 -2.89
C THR A 123 2.63 -13.10 -3.67
N ALA A 124 2.35 -13.31 -4.95
CA ALA A 124 3.17 -14.14 -5.83
C ALA A 124 4.57 -13.54 -6.03
N ALA A 125 4.67 -12.22 -6.27
CA ALA A 125 5.95 -11.52 -6.39
C ALA A 125 6.79 -11.62 -5.09
N VAL A 126 6.15 -11.51 -3.93
CA VAL A 126 6.79 -11.72 -2.62
C VAL A 126 7.25 -13.17 -2.45
N GLY A 127 6.43 -14.14 -2.83
CA GLY A 127 6.78 -15.56 -2.78
C GLY A 127 7.98 -15.94 -3.67
N LYS A 128 8.28 -15.13 -4.69
CA LYS A 128 9.46 -15.23 -5.56
C LYS A 128 10.62 -14.33 -5.11
N ASN A 129 10.50 -13.69 -3.95
CA ASN A 129 11.49 -12.76 -3.38
C ASN A 129 11.76 -11.52 -4.24
N TYR A 130 10.82 -11.11 -5.10
CA TYR A 130 10.94 -9.85 -5.83
C TYR A 130 10.61 -8.63 -4.98
N LEU A 131 9.67 -8.78 -4.06
CA LEU A 131 9.17 -7.70 -3.21
C LEU A 131 9.16 -8.11 -1.74
N VAL A 132 9.26 -7.13 -0.86
CA VAL A 132 9.01 -7.24 0.57
C VAL A 132 7.79 -6.39 0.91
N LEU A 133 6.83 -7.00 1.59
CA LEU A 133 5.61 -6.32 2.02
C LEU A 133 5.90 -5.24 3.08
N PRO A 134 5.13 -4.16 3.11
CA PRO A 134 5.11 -3.24 4.25
C PRO A 134 4.54 -3.94 5.50
N ASP A 135 4.88 -3.40 6.68
CA ASP A 135 4.48 -3.98 7.96
C ASP A 135 2.95 -4.08 8.11
N CYS A 136 2.21 -3.08 7.60
CA CYS A 136 0.74 -3.07 7.64
C CYS A 136 0.07 -4.14 6.77
N ALA A 137 0.78 -4.75 5.82
CA ALA A 137 0.29 -5.89 5.05
C ALA A 137 0.55 -7.25 5.72
N THR A 138 1.42 -7.28 6.72
CA THR A 138 1.71 -8.51 7.48
C THR A 138 0.87 -8.58 8.76
N SER A 139 0.63 -7.43 9.39
CA SER A 139 -0.21 -7.33 10.59
C SER A 139 -0.68 -5.88 10.81
N ALA A 140 -1.77 -5.71 11.57
CA ALA A 140 -2.28 -4.39 11.91
C ALA A 140 -1.23 -3.56 12.70
N GLN A 141 -0.98 -2.33 12.23
CA GLN A 141 -0.04 -1.39 12.84
C GLN A 141 -0.77 -0.33 13.64
N THR A 142 -0.20 0.08 14.77
CA THR A 142 -0.79 1.15 15.60
C THR A 142 -0.53 2.51 14.97
N LEU A 143 -1.57 3.34 14.88
CA LEU A 143 -1.47 4.72 14.41
C LEU A 143 -1.13 5.68 15.56
N THR A 144 -0.16 6.56 15.32
CA THR A 144 0.11 7.70 16.19
C THR A 144 -0.96 8.77 15.97
N LEU A 145 -1.65 9.16 17.04
CA LEU A 145 -2.68 10.18 17.01
C LEU A 145 -2.16 11.49 17.59
N ASN A 146 -2.24 12.57 16.82
CA ASN A 146 -1.80 13.90 17.23
C ASN A 146 -3.03 14.81 17.40
N PRO A 147 -3.40 15.20 18.63
CA PRO A 147 -4.49 16.15 18.85
C PRO A 147 -4.22 17.47 18.12
N LYS A 148 -5.24 18.02 17.46
CA LYS A 148 -5.17 19.37 16.89
C LYS A 148 -5.11 20.41 18.01
N GLU A 149 -4.57 21.57 17.69
CA GLU A 149 -4.60 22.73 18.60
C GLU A 149 -6.00 23.35 18.69
N SER A 150 -6.18 24.22 19.68
CA SER A 150 -7.39 25.02 19.87
C SER A 150 -7.81 25.75 18.58
N PRO A 151 -9.10 25.78 18.22
CA PRO A 151 -10.26 25.30 18.98
C PRO A 151 -10.66 23.83 18.72
N ASN A 152 -9.86 23.04 18.00
CA ASN A 152 -10.24 21.71 17.51
C ASN A 152 -9.62 20.54 18.32
N GLU A 153 -9.34 20.75 19.61
CA GLU A 153 -8.63 19.80 20.49
C GLU A 153 -9.29 18.42 20.61
N THR A 154 -10.57 18.30 20.24
CA THR A 154 -11.32 17.03 20.22
C THR A 154 -11.10 16.19 18.95
N VAL A 155 -10.27 16.66 18.03
CA VAL A 155 -9.91 15.99 16.78
C VAL A 155 -8.43 15.64 16.84
N SER A 156 -8.07 14.40 16.50
CA SER A 156 -6.69 14.00 16.29
C SER A 156 -6.43 13.68 14.82
N THR A 157 -5.26 14.04 14.32
CA THR A 157 -4.77 13.60 13.01
C THR A 157 -3.92 12.35 13.14
N PHE A 158 -3.85 11.56 12.07
CA PHE A 158 -2.87 10.50 11.91
C PHE A 158 -2.20 10.63 10.54
N GLU A 159 -0.98 10.11 10.47
CA GLU A 159 -0.20 9.96 9.24
C GLU A 159 0.50 8.60 9.31
N TYR A 160 0.44 7.82 8.23
CA TYR A 160 1.13 6.55 8.12
C TYR A 160 1.65 6.35 6.70
N THR A 161 2.96 6.12 6.57
CA THR A 161 3.61 5.80 5.30
C THR A 161 3.70 4.30 5.11
N ILE A 162 3.10 3.82 4.03
CA ILE A 162 3.15 2.43 3.59
C ILE A 162 4.28 2.32 2.58
N THR A 163 5.29 1.49 2.84
CA THR A 163 6.49 1.37 2.00
C THR A 163 6.78 -0.08 1.63
N PHE A 164 6.76 -0.38 0.33
CA PHE A 164 7.35 -1.61 -0.21
C PHE A 164 8.87 -1.51 -0.27
N LYS A 165 9.53 -2.66 -0.30
CA LYS A 165 10.96 -2.75 -0.65
C LYS A 165 11.15 -3.81 -1.74
N TRP A 166 12.21 -3.66 -2.51
CA TRP A 166 12.68 -4.76 -3.36
C TRP A 166 13.17 -5.92 -2.50
N GLY A 167 12.96 -7.13 -3.00
CA GLY A 167 13.31 -8.36 -2.32
C GLY A 167 14.71 -8.89 -2.67
N GLU A 168 15.01 -10.07 -2.14
CA GLU A 168 16.34 -10.69 -2.26
C GLU A 168 16.71 -11.06 -3.69
N ALA A 169 15.74 -11.25 -4.59
CA ALA A 169 16.00 -11.50 -6.02
C ALA A 169 16.82 -10.37 -6.68
N PHE A 170 16.77 -9.17 -6.11
CA PHE A 170 17.51 -7.98 -6.57
C PHE A 170 18.46 -7.44 -5.49
N ASN A 171 18.84 -8.25 -4.49
CA ASN A 171 19.64 -7.80 -3.34
C ASN A 171 19.05 -6.58 -2.61
N GLY A 172 17.71 -6.46 -2.58
CA GLY A 172 17.02 -5.32 -1.99
C GLY A 172 17.15 -3.99 -2.76
N LYS A 173 17.65 -4.03 -3.99
CA LYS A 173 17.83 -2.86 -4.87
C LYS A 173 16.74 -2.80 -5.94
N ASN A 174 16.52 -1.60 -6.48
CA ASN A 174 15.73 -1.45 -7.70
C ASN A 174 16.36 -2.32 -8.82
N PRO A 175 15.56 -2.98 -9.67
CA PRO A 175 16.09 -3.81 -10.76
C PRO A 175 17.11 -3.12 -11.67
N GLY A 176 16.92 -1.83 -12.00
CA GLY A 176 17.92 -1.04 -12.75
C GLY A 176 19.26 -0.99 -12.03
N GLU A 177 19.24 -0.58 -10.77
CA GLU A 177 20.43 -0.56 -9.92
C GLU A 177 21.05 -1.96 -9.72
N TYR A 178 20.24 -3.00 -9.61
CA TYR A 178 20.74 -4.37 -9.49
C TYR A 178 21.47 -4.81 -10.76
N TYR A 179 20.84 -4.72 -11.93
CA TYR A 179 21.45 -5.21 -13.16
C TYR A 179 22.63 -4.34 -13.63
N ASP A 180 22.64 -3.06 -13.31
CA ASP A 180 23.67 -2.13 -13.82
C ASP A 180 24.77 -1.79 -12.84
N ASN A 181 24.54 -1.92 -11.53
CA ASN A 181 25.54 -1.53 -10.50
C ASN A 181 25.98 -2.68 -9.58
N ASP A 182 25.12 -3.65 -9.28
CA ASP A 182 25.42 -4.78 -8.38
C ASP A 182 26.42 -5.78 -9.02
N GLU A 183 27.34 -6.31 -8.21
CA GLU A 183 28.35 -7.27 -8.68
C GLU A 183 27.74 -8.57 -9.21
N ALA A 184 26.68 -9.08 -8.56
CA ALA A 184 25.98 -10.28 -9.00
C ALA A 184 25.06 -9.97 -10.18
N GLY A 185 24.32 -8.87 -10.11
CA GLY A 185 23.37 -8.47 -11.16
C GLY A 185 24.03 -8.22 -12.52
N LYS A 186 25.23 -7.62 -12.55
CA LYS A 186 26.02 -7.41 -13.78
C LYS A 186 26.38 -8.70 -14.51
N LEU A 187 26.53 -9.81 -13.77
CA LEU A 187 26.89 -11.12 -14.33
C LEU A 187 25.67 -11.89 -14.85
N VAL A 188 24.46 -11.41 -14.61
CA VAL A 188 23.25 -12.02 -15.14
C VAL A 188 23.16 -11.75 -16.64
N GLU A 189 23.09 -12.81 -17.43
CA GLU A 189 22.89 -12.73 -18.88
C GLU A 189 21.55 -12.06 -19.22
N ASP A 190 21.53 -11.32 -20.32
CA ASP A 190 20.37 -10.52 -20.72
C ASP A 190 19.10 -11.37 -20.85
N GLU A 191 19.18 -12.61 -21.36
CA GLU A 191 18.02 -13.50 -21.47
C GLU A 191 17.42 -13.90 -20.10
N THR A 192 18.28 -14.08 -19.09
CA THR A 192 17.84 -14.41 -17.72
C THR A 192 17.25 -13.19 -17.03
N MET A 193 17.89 -12.03 -17.19
CA MET A 193 17.33 -10.74 -16.79
C MET A 193 15.94 -10.56 -17.42
N LYS A 194 15.79 -10.95 -18.70
CA LYS A 194 14.51 -10.89 -19.44
C LYS A 194 13.40 -11.71 -18.87
N THR A 195 13.68 -12.98 -18.68
CA THR A 195 12.73 -13.88 -18.06
C THR A 195 12.35 -13.40 -16.65
N THR A 196 13.29 -12.84 -15.89
CA THR A 196 13.05 -12.38 -14.51
C THR A 196 12.11 -11.17 -14.45
N LEU A 197 12.33 -10.16 -15.31
CA LEU A 197 11.52 -8.94 -15.27
C LEU A 197 10.15 -9.13 -15.95
N GLU A 198 10.04 -10.01 -16.95
CA GLU A 198 8.75 -10.46 -17.46
C GLU A 198 7.95 -11.25 -16.41
N ASP A 199 8.62 -12.09 -15.61
CA ASP A 199 7.97 -12.84 -14.55
C ASP A 199 7.52 -11.95 -13.37
N LEU A 200 8.35 -10.98 -12.98
CA LEU A 200 7.97 -9.94 -12.01
C LEU A 200 6.72 -9.18 -12.47
N ARG A 201 6.73 -8.70 -13.71
CA ARG A 201 5.59 -8.02 -14.33
C ARG A 201 4.35 -8.91 -14.31
N THR A 202 4.51 -10.16 -14.71
CA THR A 202 3.42 -11.14 -14.73
C THR A 202 2.88 -11.39 -13.33
N CYS A 203 3.72 -11.41 -12.30
CA CYS A 203 3.24 -11.50 -10.92
C CYS A 203 2.40 -10.27 -10.57
N ILE A 204 2.93 -9.05 -10.75
CA ILE A 204 2.26 -7.81 -10.32
C ILE A 204 0.93 -7.59 -11.05
N TYR A 205 0.90 -7.78 -12.37
CA TYR A 205 -0.24 -7.45 -13.23
C TYR A 205 -1.07 -8.68 -13.67
N ASN A 206 -0.67 -9.88 -13.25
CA ASN A 206 -1.35 -11.17 -13.47
C ASN A 206 -1.85 -11.45 -14.90
N SER A 207 -1.27 -10.82 -15.92
CA SER A 207 -1.74 -10.86 -17.32
C SER A 207 -3.24 -10.56 -17.52
N GLN A 208 -3.93 -9.98 -16.52
CA GLN A 208 -5.35 -9.69 -16.57
C GLN A 208 -5.62 -8.29 -17.12
N GLU A 209 -6.84 -8.07 -17.61
CA GLU A 209 -7.28 -6.77 -18.12
C GLU A 209 -7.35 -5.69 -17.04
N GLU A 210 -7.34 -6.01 -15.74
CA GLU A 210 -7.55 -5.05 -14.65
C GLU A 210 -6.31 -4.93 -13.74
N ASP A 211 -6.01 -3.70 -13.33
CA ASP A 211 -4.88 -3.39 -12.47
C ASP A 211 -5.05 -3.95 -11.04
N PRO A 212 -3.95 -4.34 -10.37
CA PRO A 212 -4.00 -4.81 -9.00
C PRO A 212 -4.61 -3.74 -8.06
N THR A 213 -5.54 -4.17 -7.21
CA THR A 213 -6.21 -3.32 -6.21
C THR A 213 -5.69 -3.63 -4.82
N PHE A 214 -5.22 -2.62 -4.11
CA PHE A 214 -4.80 -2.70 -2.71
C PHE A 214 -5.92 -2.15 -1.82
N THR A 215 -6.17 -2.79 -0.68
CA THR A 215 -7.16 -2.28 0.27
C THR A 215 -6.50 -1.92 1.58
N VAL A 216 -6.58 -0.66 1.99
CA VAL A 216 -6.10 -0.19 3.28
C VAL A 216 -7.30 0.00 4.20
N THR A 217 -7.27 -0.60 5.38
CA THR A 217 -8.33 -0.47 6.39
C THR A 217 -7.82 0.25 7.62
N ILE A 218 -8.49 1.34 8.00
CA ILE A 218 -8.24 2.05 9.25
C ILE A 218 -9.35 1.71 10.24
N LYS A 219 -8.97 1.24 11.43
CA LYS A 219 -9.90 0.86 12.51
C LYS A 219 -9.64 1.74 13.72
N ALA A 220 -10.69 2.35 14.29
CA ALA A 220 -10.61 3.10 15.55
C ALA A 220 -11.57 2.51 16.59
N MET A 221 -11.09 2.33 17.81
CA MET A 221 -11.82 1.65 18.90
C MET A 221 -11.91 2.54 20.14
N ASN A 222 -12.94 2.29 20.97
CA ASN A 222 -13.21 2.92 22.27
C ASN A 222 -13.20 1.93 23.45
#